data_AF-A0A179DDZ5-F1
#
_entry.id   AF-A0A179DDZ5-F1
#
_cell.length_a   1.000
_cell.length_b   1.000
_cell.length_c   1.000
_cell.angle_alpha   90.00
_cell.angle_beta   90.00
_cell.angle_gamma   90.00
#
_symmetry.space_group_name_H-M   'P 1'
#
loop_
_entity.id
_entity.type
_entity.pdbx_description
1 polymer ?
#
loop_
_entity_poly.entity_id
_entity_poly.type
_entity_poly.pdbx_seq_one_letter_code
_entity_poly.pdbx_strand_id
1 'polypeptide(L)'
;MNKILQLITVGILTSTVAFSQEMPNKAKTFGGRDQYKTFSVGINAGALTPVVLTGGSNDYTNWDANIGYGISLRKQLGHVFGLQGNLLMGDVEGNNNDAPGQVLNGYKSFKTKIAYATNLSGIFNLASINFLKRENVINFTATAGFGLIAYAPSYVNASNAIIDWKGKANGGNDYIREAYIPVGVGAKFKLSDCMNINFNYLMNYIDSDNFDAKYAKPNSKDVFSYSSVGLEFALGPKSKPDLTWANPISTLYDELKDSTLREDVQKLKVRTTKVEGDIQDMKKDSDGDGVADHLDKCPNTPASKKVDGAGCPVFIKE
;
A
#
# COMPACT_ATOMS: atom_id res chain seq x y z
N MET A 1 -47.20 37.24 39.62
CA MET A 1 -46.51 36.21 38.82
C MET A 1 -45.03 36.34 39.12
N ASN A 2 -44.56 35.51 40.06
CA ASN A 2 -43.29 35.67 40.78
C ASN A 2 -42.23 34.69 40.28
N LYS A 3 -40.99 35.19 40.28
CA LYS A 3 -39.72 34.44 40.25
C LYS A 3 -39.69 33.28 41.26
N ILE A 4 -39.09 32.16 40.87
CA ILE A 4 -38.37 31.09 41.63
C ILE A 4 -37.78 30.18 40.51
N LEU A 5 -36.50 30.17 40.15
CA LEU A 5 -35.25 29.77 40.83
C LEU A 5 -35.22 28.30 41.30
N GLN A 6 -34.45 27.47 40.60
CA GLN A 6 -33.64 26.30 41.04
C GLN A 6 -33.45 25.36 39.82
N LEU A 7 -32.38 24.59 39.57
CA LEU A 7 -30.99 24.51 40.02
C LEU A 7 -30.46 23.24 39.31
N ILE A 8 -29.58 23.30 38.30
CA ILE A 8 -28.72 22.16 37.95
C ILE A 8 -27.31 22.67 37.66
N THR A 9 -26.42 22.23 38.54
CA THR A 9 -25.00 22.46 38.70
C THR A 9 -24.18 22.27 37.42
N VAL A 10 -23.44 23.32 37.05
CA VAL A 10 -22.30 23.28 36.13
C VAL A 10 -21.09 22.79 36.93
N GLY A 11 -20.70 21.53 36.73
CA GLY A 11 -19.43 21.00 37.19
C GLY A 11 -18.31 21.54 36.31
N ILE A 12 -17.56 22.52 36.82
CA ILE A 12 -16.31 22.99 36.21
C ILE A 12 -15.23 21.95 36.51
N LEU A 13 -15.00 21.04 35.56
CA LEU A 13 -13.77 20.27 35.47
C LEU A 13 -12.77 21.09 34.66
N THR A 14 -11.94 21.85 35.36
CA THR A 14 -10.69 22.40 34.82
C THR A 14 -9.73 21.24 34.56
N SER A 15 -9.85 20.58 33.42
CA SER A 15 -8.72 19.85 32.85
C SER A 15 -7.83 20.87 32.15
N THR A 16 -6.68 21.17 32.76
CA THR A 16 -5.57 21.84 32.10
C THR A 16 -5.25 21.09 30.82
N VAL A 17 -5.65 21.64 29.67
CA VAL A 17 -5.15 21.22 28.37
C VAL A 17 -3.68 21.61 28.33
N ALA A 18 -2.81 20.66 28.67
CA ALA A 18 -1.43 20.73 28.24
C ALA A 18 -1.47 20.77 26.72
N PHE A 19 -1.23 21.95 26.14
CA PHE A 19 -0.90 22.07 24.73
C PHE A 19 0.42 21.32 24.51
N SER A 20 0.34 20.02 24.27
CA SER A 20 1.32 19.36 23.44
C SER A 20 1.23 20.06 22.09
N GLN A 21 2.26 20.83 21.76
CA GLN A 21 2.47 21.28 20.39
C GLN A 21 2.75 20.02 19.56
N GLU A 22 1.69 19.37 19.06
CA GLU A 22 1.82 18.39 18.00
C GLU A 22 2.41 19.11 16.80
N MET A 23 3.71 18.90 16.57
CA MET A 23 4.31 19.17 15.27
C MET A 23 3.45 18.50 14.19
N PRO A 24 3.28 19.10 13.00
CA PRO A 24 2.46 18.53 11.94
C PRO A 24 2.89 17.08 11.70
N ASN A 25 1.97 16.16 12.02
CA ASN A 25 2.16 14.71 12.07
C ASN A 25 2.96 14.19 10.86
N LYS A 26 4.28 14.11 11.00
CA LYS A 26 5.15 13.45 10.04
C LYS A 26 5.16 11.97 10.40
N ALA A 27 4.84 11.11 9.44
CA ALA A 27 4.76 9.66 9.66
C ALA A 27 6.09 9.15 10.25
N LYS A 28 6.02 8.15 11.13
CA LYS A 28 7.17 7.53 11.80
C LYS A 28 7.50 6.19 11.15
N THR A 29 8.78 5.78 11.14
CA THR A 29 9.21 4.54 10.49
C THR A 29 8.53 3.28 11.01
N PHE A 30 8.23 3.25 12.32
CA PHE A 30 7.52 2.15 12.98
C PHE A 30 6.14 2.57 13.50
N GLY A 31 5.59 3.65 12.96
CA GLY A 31 4.32 4.22 13.39
C GLY A 31 3.06 3.42 13.03
N GLY A 32 3.24 2.32 12.30
CA GLY A 32 2.15 1.46 11.84
C GLY A 32 1.42 2.00 10.61
N ARG A 33 0.55 1.16 10.04
CA ARG A 33 -0.14 1.45 8.77
C ARG A 33 -1.21 2.54 8.90
N ASP A 34 -1.74 2.76 10.09
CA ASP A 34 -2.84 3.70 10.33
C ASP A 34 -2.46 5.16 10.11
N GLN A 35 -1.17 5.45 9.98
CA GLN A 35 -0.65 6.76 9.62
C GLN A 35 -0.85 7.12 8.14
N TYR A 36 -1.14 6.11 7.29
CA TYR A 36 -1.24 6.28 5.85
C TYR A 36 -2.65 6.04 5.32
N LYS A 37 -2.95 6.60 4.14
CA LYS A 37 -4.09 6.19 3.33
C LYS A 37 -3.79 4.84 2.69
N THR A 38 -4.70 3.90 2.84
CA THR A 38 -4.55 2.51 2.35
C THR A 38 -5.59 2.13 1.31
N PHE A 39 -6.73 2.79 1.28
CA PHE A 39 -7.79 2.52 0.32
C PHE A 39 -7.70 3.47 -0.86
N SER A 40 -7.91 2.95 -2.06
CA SER A 40 -8.10 3.77 -3.24
C SER A 40 -9.17 3.18 -4.16
N VAL A 41 -9.86 4.07 -4.87
CA VAL A 41 -10.87 3.72 -5.88
C VAL A 41 -10.38 4.26 -7.20
N GLY A 42 -10.37 3.43 -8.23
CA GLY A 42 -9.98 3.83 -9.57
C GLY A 42 -11.05 3.52 -10.60
N ILE A 43 -11.17 4.41 -11.57
CA ILE A 43 -11.92 4.19 -12.80
C ILE A 43 -10.92 4.04 -13.93
N ASN A 44 -11.18 3.11 -14.85
CA ASN A 44 -10.32 2.87 -16.00
C ASN A 44 -11.15 2.66 -17.26
N ALA A 45 -10.56 3.03 -18.39
CA ALA A 45 -11.08 2.76 -19.72
C ALA A 45 -9.91 2.39 -20.64
N GLY A 46 -10.18 1.55 -21.62
CA GLY A 46 -9.10 0.97 -22.41
C GLY A 46 -9.58 0.18 -23.61
N ALA A 47 -8.61 -0.42 -24.29
CA ALA A 47 -8.83 -1.33 -25.39
C ALA A 47 -8.84 -2.78 -24.90
N LEU A 48 -9.90 -3.51 -25.21
CA LEU A 48 -10.00 -4.95 -25.13
C LEU A 48 -9.61 -5.54 -26.48
N THR A 49 -8.69 -6.48 -26.47
CA THR A 49 -8.27 -7.20 -27.67
C THR A 49 -8.25 -8.71 -27.39
N PRO A 50 -8.63 -9.55 -28.36
CA PRO A 50 -8.58 -11.01 -28.24
C PRO A 50 -7.17 -11.58 -28.38
N VAL A 51 -6.13 -10.79 -28.08
CA VAL A 51 -4.72 -11.19 -28.22
C VAL A 51 -3.93 -10.77 -26.99
N VAL A 52 -2.91 -11.55 -26.62
CA VAL A 52 -1.98 -11.24 -25.54
C VAL A 52 -0.53 -11.20 -26.05
N LEU A 53 0.31 -10.35 -25.45
CA LEU A 53 1.72 -10.20 -25.84
C LEU A 53 2.56 -11.48 -25.66
N THR A 54 2.14 -12.37 -24.77
CA THR A 54 2.82 -13.65 -24.49
C THR A 54 2.56 -14.72 -25.54
N GLY A 55 1.74 -14.42 -26.55
CA GLY A 55 1.30 -15.38 -27.56
C GLY A 55 0.14 -16.25 -27.08
N GLY A 56 -0.56 -16.87 -28.03
CA GLY A 56 -1.73 -17.71 -27.81
C GLY A 56 -2.21 -18.34 -29.12
N SER A 57 -3.10 -19.32 -29.03
CA SER A 57 -3.82 -19.84 -30.20
C SER A 57 -4.89 -18.84 -30.60
N ASN A 58 -4.68 -18.13 -31.71
CA ASN A 58 -5.70 -17.27 -32.30
C ASN A 58 -6.36 -18.00 -33.46
N ASP A 59 -7.67 -18.18 -33.35
CA ASP A 59 -8.48 -18.83 -34.36
C ASP A 59 -9.02 -17.86 -35.42
N TYR A 60 -8.72 -16.56 -35.29
CA TYR A 60 -9.12 -15.48 -36.19
C TYR A 60 -7.90 -14.73 -36.77
N THR A 61 -7.97 -14.33 -38.06
CA THR A 61 -6.87 -13.66 -38.74
C THR A 61 -6.71 -12.19 -38.34
N ASN A 62 -7.81 -11.49 -38.01
CA ASN A 62 -7.81 -10.09 -37.60
C ASN A 62 -8.50 -9.89 -36.25
N TRP A 63 -7.94 -8.99 -35.45
CA TRP A 63 -8.47 -8.58 -34.16
C TRP A 63 -8.96 -7.14 -34.22
N ASP A 64 -10.13 -6.89 -33.64
CA ASP A 64 -10.68 -5.54 -33.52
C ASP A 64 -10.54 -5.07 -32.07
N ALA A 65 -9.92 -3.90 -31.88
CA ALA A 65 -9.78 -3.30 -30.57
C ALA A 65 -11.07 -2.59 -30.15
N ASN A 66 -11.71 -3.10 -29.11
CA ASN A 66 -12.96 -2.54 -28.60
C ASN A 66 -12.78 -1.81 -27.27
N ILE A 67 -13.70 -0.91 -26.96
CA ILE A 67 -13.63 -0.14 -25.71
C ILE A 67 -14.12 -1.00 -24.54
N GLY A 68 -13.26 -1.18 -23.55
CA GLY A 68 -13.61 -1.68 -22.22
C GLY A 68 -13.54 -0.56 -21.19
N TYR A 69 -14.33 -0.69 -20.13
CA TYR A 69 -14.31 0.21 -18.98
C TYR A 69 -14.50 -0.57 -17.69
N GLY A 70 -13.92 -0.06 -16.61
CA GLY A 70 -13.90 -0.77 -15.35
C GLY A 70 -13.72 0.12 -14.14
N ILE A 71 -14.09 -0.45 -12.99
CA ILE A 71 -13.93 0.14 -11.67
C ILE A 71 -13.01 -0.79 -10.88
N SER A 72 -12.14 -0.19 -10.08
CA SER A 72 -11.17 -0.89 -9.24
C SER A 72 -11.24 -0.36 -7.83
N LEU A 73 -11.21 -1.26 -6.85
CA LEU A 73 -11.07 -0.95 -5.44
C LEU A 73 -9.78 -1.60 -4.96
N ARG A 74 -8.87 -0.79 -4.42
CA ARG A 74 -7.57 -1.26 -3.95
C ARG A 74 -7.44 -1.01 -2.45
N LYS A 75 -6.82 -1.96 -1.77
CA LYS A 75 -6.38 -1.85 -0.39
C LYS A 75 -4.91 -2.20 -0.29
N GLN A 76 -4.08 -1.19 -0.05
CA GLN A 76 -2.65 -1.35 0.17
C GLN A 76 -2.42 -1.94 1.57
N LEU A 77 -1.75 -3.11 1.64
CA LEU A 77 -1.53 -3.82 2.90
C LEU A 77 -0.16 -3.52 3.51
N GLY A 78 0.84 -3.18 2.68
CA GLY A 78 2.15 -2.70 3.07
C GLY A 78 2.79 -1.89 1.93
N HIS A 79 4.07 -1.51 2.02
CA HIS A 79 4.71 -0.70 0.98
C HIS A 79 4.81 -1.40 -0.39
N VAL A 80 5.04 -2.72 -0.37
CA VAL A 80 5.25 -3.53 -1.58
C VAL A 80 3.98 -4.25 -2.04
N PHE A 81 3.05 -4.57 -1.15
CA PHE A 81 1.91 -5.45 -1.46
C PHE A 81 0.55 -4.82 -1.12
N GLY A 82 -0.42 -5.06 -1.99
CA GLY A 82 -1.82 -4.72 -1.79
C GLY A 82 -2.76 -5.75 -2.42
N LEU A 83 -4.05 -5.59 -2.16
CA LEU A 83 -5.13 -6.33 -2.80
C LEU A 83 -5.95 -5.40 -3.67
N GLN A 84 -6.41 -5.89 -4.81
CA GLN A 84 -7.23 -5.15 -5.76
C GLN A 84 -8.42 -5.98 -6.20
N GLY A 85 -9.63 -5.47 -5.99
CA GLY A 85 -10.85 -5.96 -6.61
C GLY A 85 -11.13 -5.15 -7.87
N ASN A 86 -11.41 -5.80 -8.99
CA ASN A 86 -11.75 -5.14 -10.24
C ASN A 86 -13.10 -5.63 -10.77
N LEU A 87 -13.83 -4.72 -11.41
CA LEU A 87 -15.00 -4.98 -12.21
C LEU A 87 -14.75 -4.39 -13.61
N LEU A 88 -14.87 -5.20 -14.64
CA LEU A 88 -14.63 -4.85 -16.03
C LEU A 88 -15.86 -5.20 -16.88
N MET A 89 -16.22 -4.31 -17.80
CA MET A 89 -17.33 -4.46 -18.74
C MET A 89 -16.87 -4.01 -20.12
N GLY A 90 -17.41 -4.61 -21.17
CA GLY A 90 -17.05 -4.25 -22.54
C GLY A 90 -17.39 -5.34 -23.55
N ASP A 91 -17.02 -5.11 -24.79
CA ASP A 91 -17.18 -6.07 -25.88
C ASP A 91 -15.79 -6.46 -26.42
N VAL A 92 -15.65 -7.70 -26.91
CA VAL A 92 -14.47 -8.22 -27.60
C VAL A 92 -14.91 -8.69 -28.98
N GLU A 93 -14.20 -8.30 -30.03
CA GLU A 93 -14.55 -8.68 -31.41
C GLU A 93 -13.31 -9.12 -32.19
N GLY A 94 -13.54 -9.92 -33.22
CA GLY A 94 -12.54 -10.28 -34.20
C GLY A 94 -13.18 -10.77 -35.50
N ASN A 95 -12.41 -10.71 -36.58
CA ASN A 95 -12.90 -10.98 -37.93
C ASN A 95 -11.90 -11.79 -38.77
N ASN A 96 -12.40 -12.43 -39.82
CA ASN A 96 -11.63 -13.26 -40.75
C ASN A 96 -11.53 -12.66 -42.15
N ASN A 97 -11.51 -11.32 -42.26
CA ASN A 97 -11.51 -10.65 -43.56
C ASN A 97 -10.30 -11.00 -44.44
N ASP A 98 -9.16 -11.33 -43.82
CA ASP A 98 -7.92 -11.69 -44.52
C ASP A 98 -7.77 -13.20 -44.76
N ALA A 99 -8.74 -14.02 -44.34
CA ALA A 99 -8.75 -15.44 -44.68
C ALA A 99 -9.21 -15.66 -46.14
N PRO A 100 -8.72 -16.70 -46.85
CA PRO A 100 -9.19 -17.04 -48.18
C PRO A 100 -10.71 -17.24 -48.20
N GLY A 101 -11.44 -16.40 -48.93
CA GLY A 101 -12.91 -16.41 -48.98
C GLY A 101 -13.60 -15.68 -47.81
N GLN A 102 -12.86 -14.88 -47.02
CA GLN A 102 -13.34 -14.12 -45.84
C GLN A 102 -13.98 -15.01 -44.77
N VAL A 103 -13.65 -16.30 -44.78
CA VAL A 103 -14.20 -17.34 -43.91
C VAL A 103 -13.04 -18.26 -43.53
N LEU A 104 -12.80 -18.42 -42.24
CA LEU A 104 -11.85 -19.40 -41.73
C LEU A 104 -12.61 -20.43 -40.89
N ASN A 105 -12.48 -21.72 -41.23
CA ASN A 105 -13.15 -22.84 -40.54
C ASN A 105 -14.69 -22.70 -40.41
N GLY A 106 -15.34 -21.99 -41.32
CA GLY A 106 -16.80 -21.73 -41.30
C GLY A 106 -17.21 -20.44 -40.59
N TYR A 107 -16.29 -19.66 -40.04
CA TYR A 107 -16.61 -18.43 -39.27
C TYR A 107 -16.10 -17.17 -39.98
N LYS A 108 -16.93 -16.12 -40.02
CA LYS A 108 -16.59 -14.80 -40.57
C LYS A 108 -16.13 -13.82 -39.50
N SER A 109 -16.84 -13.75 -38.39
CA SER A 109 -16.54 -12.86 -37.27
C SER A 109 -17.15 -13.38 -35.99
N PHE A 110 -16.61 -12.94 -34.86
CA PHE A 110 -17.18 -13.15 -33.54
C PHE A 110 -17.27 -11.82 -32.79
N LYS A 111 -18.27 -11.77 -31.90
CA LYS A 111 -18.47 -10.69 -30.94
C LYS A 111 -18.86 -11.33 -29.61
N THR A 112 -18.03 -11.11 -28.61
CA THR A 112 -18.28 -11.56 -27.24
C THR A 112 -18.57 -10.37 -26.35
N LYS A 113 -19.80 -10.30 -25.84
CA LYS A 113 -20.21 -9.28 -24.88
C LYS A 113 -19.88 -9.73 -23.46
N ILE A 114 -19.02 -8.97 -22.77
CA ILE A 114 -18.69 -9.19 -21.36
C ILE A 114 -19.72 -8.41 -20.52
N ALA A 115 -20.64 -9.14 -19.88
CA ALA A 115 -21.63 -8.54 -19.00
C ALA A 115 -20.99 -7.98 -17.73
N TYR A 116 -20.12 -8.79 -17.12
CA TYR A 116 -19.24 -8.39 -16.04
C TYR A 116 -18.07 -9.37 -15.94
N ALA A 117 -16.88 -8.84 -15.72
CA ALA A 117 -15.70 -9.60 -15.33
C ALA A 117 -15.21 -9.06 -13.99
N THR A 118 -15.29 -9.89 -12.96
CA THR A 118 -14.85 -9.55 -11.60
C THR A 118 -13.59 -10.32 -11.26
N ASN A 119 -12.58 -9.66 -10.69
CA ASN A 119 -11.41 -10.36 -10.18
C ASN A 119 -10.93 -9.82 -8.84
N LEU A 120 -10.25 -10.69 -8.11
CA LEU A 120 -9.46 -10.37 -6.94
C LEU A 120 -8.00 -10.69 -7.24
N SER A 121 -7.16 -9.67 -7.20
CA SER A 121 -5.75 -9.76 -7.56
C SER A 121 -4.85 -9.23 -6.45
N GLY A 122 -3.73 -9.90 -6.24
CA GLY A 122 -2.60 -9.34 -5.50
C GLY A 122 -1.86 -8.35 -6.38
N ILE A 123 -1.50 -7.19 -5.82
CA ILE A 123 -0.68 -6.19 -6.49
C ILE A 123 0.65 -5.99 -5.78
N PHE A 124 1.72 -6.03 -6.56
CA PHE A 124 3.09 -5.86 -6.13
C PHE A 124 3.65 -4.57 -6.72
N ASN A 125 4.03 -3.63 -5.86
CA ASN A 125 4.69 -2.39 -6.22
C ASN A 125 6.20 -2.66 -6.38
N LEU A 126 6.64 -2.74 -7.63
CA LEU A 126 8.03 -2.87 -8.04
C LEU A 126 8.62 -1.44 -8.13
N ALA A 127 9.63 -1.15 -7.31
CA ALA A 127 10.24 0.18 -7.12
C ALA A 127 9.54 1.14 -6.14
N SER A 128 8.87 0.64 -5.10
CA SER A 128 8.42 1.48 -3.97
C SER A 128 9.59 2.07 -3.16
N ILE A 129 10.80 1.50 -3.26
CA ILE A 129 12.01 1.93 -2.55
C ILE A 129 12.97 2.54 -3.56
N ASN A 130 13.33 3.80 -3.36
CA ASN A 130 14.30 4.52 -4.20
C ASN A 130 15.29 5.25 -3.30
N PHE A 131 16.59 5.01 -3.54
CA PHE A 131 17.69 5.63 -2.78
C PHE A 131 18.10 7.00 -3.35
N LEU A 132 17.69 7.33 -4.58
CA LEU A 132 18.10 8.55 -5.27
C LEU A 132 17.09 9.70 -5.10
N LYS A 133 15.80 9.37 -4.89
CA LYS A 133 14.74 10.36 -4.75
C LYS A 133 13.91 10.12 -3.49
N ARG A 134 13.64 11.20 -2.77
CA ARG A 134 12.92 11.21 -1.49
C ARG A 134 11.45 10.80 -1.63
N GLU A 135 10.82 11.20 -2.74
CA GLU A 135 9.48 10.78 -3.13
C GLU A 135 9.53 10.09 -4.49
N ASN A 136 8.82 8.97 -4.59
CA ASN A 136 8.63 8.28 -5.85
C ASN A 136 7.50 8.94 -6.64
N VAL A 137 7.78 9.28 -7.89
CA VAL A 137 6.79 9.86 -8.82
C VAL A 137 6.21 8.81 -9.76
N ILE A 138 6.95 7.71 -9.97
CA ILE A 138 6.59 6.58 -10.82
C ILE A 138 6.70 5.31 -9.99
N ASN A 139 5.71 4.42 -10.10
CA ASN A 139 5.70 3.12 -9.45
C ASN A 139 5.26 2.06 -10.46
N PHE A 140 6.05 1.01 -10.64
CA PHE A 140 5.70 -0.09 -11.54
C PHE A 140 4.94 -1.15 -10.74
N THR A 141 3.86 -1.67 -11.28
CA THR A 141 3.01 -2.64 -10.58
C THR A 141 2.95 -3.94 -11.34
N ALA A 142 3.10 -5.06 -10.65
CA ALA A 142 2.75 -6.38 -11.16
C ALA A 142 1.48 -6.87 -10.44
N THR A 143 0.61 -7.54 -11.18
CA THR A 143 -0.67 -8.07 -10.68
C THR A 143 -0.85 -9.50 -11.10
N ALA A 144 -1.34 -10.32 -10.18
CA ALA A 144 -1.76 -11.69 -10.47
C ALA A 144 -2.93 -12.03 -9.56
N GLY A 145 -3.91 -12.77 -10.08
CA GLY A 145 -5.13 -13.02 -9.33
C GLY A 145 -5.99 -14.13 -9.89
N PHE A 146 -7.23 -14.14 -9.43
CA PHE A 146 -8.27 -15.04 -9.88
C PHE A 146 -9.58 -14.26 -10.06
N GLY A 147 -10.32 -14.57 -11.10
CA GLY A 147 -11.56 -13.89 -11.44
C GLY A 147 -12.63 -14.80 -11.98
N LEU A 148 -13.84 -14.25 -12.00
CA LEU A 148 -15.02 -14.83 -12.62
C LEU A 148 -15.52 -13.87 -13.70
N ILE A 149 -15.81 -14.40 -14.88
CA ILE A 149 -16.30 -13.65 -16.03
C ILE A 149 -17.66 -14.20 -16.44
N ALA A 150 -18.58 -13.30 -16.76
CA ALA A 150 -19.87 -13.62 -17.36
C ALA A 150 -19.95 -12.97 -18.74
N TYR A 151 -20.11 -13.79 -19.78
CA TYR A 151 -20.09 -13.33 -21.16
C TYR A 151 -21.13 -14.05 -22.04
N ALA A 152 -21.45 -13.43 -23.17
CA ALA A 152 -22.33 -13.97 -24.20
C ALA A 152 -21.63 -13.85 -25.57
N PRO A 153 -21.15 -14.95 -26.15
CA PRO A 153 -20.55 -14.95 -27.47
C PRO A 153 -21.63 -14.96 -28.57
N SER A 154 -21.31 -14.34 -29.70
CA SER A 154 -22.11 -14.38 -30.92
C SER A 154 -21.18 -14.47 -32.11
N TYR A 155 -21.56 -15.22 -33.14
CA TYR A 155 -20.73 -15.38 -34.34
C TYR A 155 -21.55 -15.34 -35.63
N VAL A 156 -20.87 -14.98 -36.71
CA VAL A 156 -21.43 -15.02 -38.07
C VAL A 156 -20.80 -16.19 -38.83
N ASN A 157 -21.63 -17.14 -39.23
CA ASN A 157 -21.20 -18.33 -39.99
C ASN A 157 -20.98 -17.98 -41.48
N ALA A 158 -20.35 -18.87 -42.24
CA ALA A 158 -20.06 -18.74 -43.67
C ALA A 158 -21.29 -18.39 -44.53
N SER A 159 -22.49 -18.84 -44.10
CA SER A 159 -23.78 -18.58 -44.75
C SER A 159 -24.44 -17.25 -44.34
N ASN A 160 -23.73 -16.31 -43.71
CA ASN A 160 -24.25 -15.05 -43.17
C ASN A 160 -25.35 -15.21 -42.09
N ALA A 161 -25.50 -16.40 -41.51
CA ALA A 161 -26.38 -16.60 -40.37
C ALA A 161 -25.72 -16.07 -39.09
N ILE A 162 -26.43 -15.21 -38.35
CA ILE A 162 -26.01 -14.72 -37.03
C ILE A 162 -26.51 -15.72 -35.99
N ILE A 163 -25.58 -16.30 -35.23
CA ILE A 163 -25.91 -17.21 -34.12
C ILE A 163 -25.50 -16.51 -32.83
N ASP A 164 -26.51 -16.04 -32.09
CA ASP A 164 -26.36 -15.44 -30.76
C ASP A 164 -26.57 -16.51 -29.68
N TRP A 165 -25.63 -16.60 -28.73
CA TRP A 165 -25.70 -17.53 -27.62
C TRP A 165 -26.34 -16.91 -26.38
N LYS A 166 -26.71 -15.62 -26.44
CA LYS A 166 -27.51 -14.97 -25.40
C LYS A 166 -28.85 -15.69 -25.23
N GLY A 167 -29.08 -16.24 -24.04
CA GLY A 167 -30.27 -17.03 -23.70
C GLY A 167 -30.23 -18.48 -24.18
N LYS A 168 -29.09 -18.95 -24.73
CA LYS A 168 -28.88 -20.35 -25.15
C LYS A 168 -27.69 -21.01 -24.45
N ALA A 169 -27.08 -20.33 -23.46
CA ALA A 169 -26.06 -20.93 -22.63
C ALA A 169 -26.68 -22.08 -21.82
N ASN A 170 -25.94 -23.19 -21.72
CA ASN A 170 -26.35 -24.47 -21.14
C ASN A 170 -27.35 -24.32 -19.98
N GLY A 171 -28.61 -24.72 -20.21
CA GLY A 171 -29.69 -24.64 -19.20
C GLY A 171 -30.61 -23.40 -19.24
N GLY A 172 -30.55 -22.56 -20.29
CA GLY A 172 -31.47 -21.42 -20.46
C GLY A 172 -31.03 -20.13 -19.75
N ASN A 173 -29.75 -20.03 -19.40
CA ASN A 173 -29.17 -18.82 -18.80
C ASN A 173 -28.75 -17.83 -19.89
N ASP A 174 -28.83 -16.54 -19.59
CA ASP A 174 -28.48 -15.47 -20.53
C ASP A 174 -26.97 -15.33 -20.77
N TYR A 175 -26.13 -15.80 -19.85
CA TYR A 175 -24.67 -15.63 -19.86
C TYR A 175 -23.94 -16.91 -19.43
N ILE A 176 -22.84 -17.21 -20.11
CA ILE A 176 -21.86 -18.23 -19.71
C ILE A 176 -21.00 -17.65 -18.59
N ARG A 177 -20.76 -18.42 -17.53
CA ARG A 177 -19.97 -17.98 -16.37
C ARG A 177 -18.78 -18.89 -16.18
N GLU A 178 -17.60 -18.31 -16.11
CA GLU A 178 -16.34 -19.07 -16.04
C GLU A 178 -15.30 -18.38 -15.17
N ALA A 179 -14.32 -19.17 -14.75
CA ALA A 179 -13.16 -18.68 -14.04
C ALA A 179 -12.05 -18.27 -15.01
N TYR A 180 -11.32 -17.23 -14.67
CA TYR A 180 -10.16 -16.77 -15.44
C TYR A 180 -9.04 -16.28 -14.52
N ILE A 181 -7.83 -16.30 -15.04
CA ILE A 181 -6.62 -15.89 -14.33
C ILE A 181 -6.12 -14.58 -14.95
N PRO A 182 -6.29 -13.42 -14.28
CA PRO A 182 -5.64 -12.18 -14.67
C PRO A 182 -4.18 -12.15 -14.22
N VAL A 183 -3.29 -11.85 -15.17
CA VAL A 183 -1.89 -11.51 -14.91
C VAL A 183 -1.59 -10.22 -15.65
N GLY A 184 -1.01 -9.23 -14.99
CA GLY A 184 -0.74 -7.96 -15.65
C GLY A 184 0.37 -7.15 -15.04
N VAL A 185 0.79 -6.18 -15.80
CA VAL A 185 1.81 -5.19 -15.42
C VAL A 185 1.24 -3.80 -15.63
N GLY A 186 1.75 -2.83 -14.88
CA GLY A 186 1.29 -1.47 -14.97
C GLY A 186 2.33 -0.47 -14.50
N ALA A 187 2.07 0.79 -14.80
CA ALA A 187 2.83 1.92 -14.32
C ALA A 187 1.84 2.94 -13.74
N LYS A 188 2.13 3.40 -12.53
CA LYS A 188 1.37 4.40 -11.81
C LYS A 188 2.21 5.67 -11.70
N PHE A 189 1.56 6.81 -11.89
CA PHE A 189 2.16 8.13 -11.82
C PHE A 189 1.42 8.97 -10.79
N LYS A 190 2.17 9.61 -9.88
CA LYS A 190 1.60 10.53 -8.87
C LYS A 190 1.26 11.85 -9.55
N LEU A 191 -0.03 12.20 -9.59
CA LEU A 191 -0.46 13.51 -10.10
C LEU A 191 -0.66 14.52 -8.96
N SER A 192 -1.17 14.05 -7.82
CA SER A 192 -1.39 14.83 -6.60
C SER A 192 -1.46 13.89 -5.39
N ASP A 193 -1.53 14.42 -4.16
CA ASP A 193 -1.58 13.60 -2.93
C ASP A 193 -2.89 12.80 -2.74
N CYS A 194 -3.86 12.99 -3.63
CA CYS A 194 -5.12 12.25 -3.66
C CYS A 194 -5.43 11.59 -5.01
N MET A 195 -4.67 11.88 -6.06
CA MET A 195 -5.00 11.44 -7.43
C MET A 195 -3.76 10.91 -8.15
N ASN A 196 -3.94 9.75 -8.76
CA ASN A 196 -2.92 9.02 -9.50
C ASN A 196 -3.44 8.71 -10.90
N ILE A 197 -2.54 8.67 -11.87
CA ILE A 197 -2.82 8.15 -13.22
C ILE A 197 -2.19 6.78 -13.33
N ASN A 198 -2.95 5.80 -13.82
CA ASN A 198 -2.54 4.41 -13.95
C ASN A 198 -2.59 3.98 -15.41
N PHE A 199 -1.53 3.32 -15.87
CA PHE A 199 -1.49 2.58 -17.12
C PHE A 199 -1.37 1.11 -16.77
N ASN A 200 -2.30 0.27 -17.22
CA ASN A 200 -2.29 -1.17 -16.93
C ASN A 200 -2.45 -1.99 -18.20
N TYR A 201 -1.68 -3.07 -18.29
CA TYR A 201 -1.82 -4.12 -19.27
C TYR A 201 -2.16 -5.42 -18.55
N LEU A 202 -3.40 -5.87 -18.69
CA LEU A 202 -3.89 -7.13 -18.12
C LEU A 202 -4.00 -8.18 -19.22
N MET A 203 -3.42 -9.35 -18.98
CA MET A 203 -3.59 -10.57 -19.77
C MET A 203 -4.51 -11.49 -18.97
N ASN A 204 -5.61 -11.90 -19.57
CA ASN A 204 -6.61 -12.74 -18.93
C ASN A 204 -6.63 -14.09 -19.63
N TYR A 205 -6.30 -15.14 -18.88
CA TYR A 205 -6.30 -16.51 -19.36
C TYR A 205 -7.58 -17.19 -18.92
N ILE A 206 -8.39 -17.67 -19.87
CA ILE A 206 -9.63 -18.39 -19.61
C ILE A 206 -9.35 -19.88 -19.89
N ASP A 207 -9.77 -20.77 -18.99
CA ASP A 207 -9.51 -22.21 -19.10
C ASP A 207 -10.58 -22.94 -19.94
N SER A 208 -11.33 -22.20 -20.75
CA SER A 208 -12.44 -22.70 -21.55
C SER A 208 -12.24 -22.35 -23.02
N ASP A 209 -12.74 -23.25 -23.87
CA ASP A 209 -12.67 -23.28 -25.33
C ASP A 209 -13.92 -22.64 -25.97
N ASN A 210 -14.63 -21.78 -25.24
CA ASN A 210 -15.95 -21.25 -25.63
C ASN A 210 -16.01 -19.72 -25.66
N PHE A 211 -14.92 -19.03 -25.34
CA PHE A 211 -14.92 -17.57 -25.21
C PHE A 211 -14.91 -16.87 -26.58
N ASP A 212 -14.35 -17.54 -27.61
CA ASP A 212 -14.35 -17.10 -29.00
C ASP A 212 -15.48 -17.71 -29.87
N ALA A 213 -16.40 -18.47 -29.25
CA ALA A 213 -17.55 -19.14 -29.87
C ALA A 213 -17.24 -20.36 -30.76
N LYS A 214 -16.04 -20.94 -30.68
CA LYS A 214 -15.66 -22.16 -31.40
C LYS A 214 -15.07 -23.21 -30.46
N TYR A 215 -15.68 -24.40 -30.39
CA TYR A 215 -15.05 -25.57 -29.76
C TYR A 215 -13.87 -26.07 -30.64
N ALA A 216 -12.64 -25.68 -30.34
CA ALA A 216 -11.46 -25.98 -31.15
C ALA A 216 -10.44 -26.91 -30.46
N LYS A 217 -10.68 -28.23 -30.52
CA LYS A 217 -9.76 -29.31 -30.03
C LYS A 217 -9.55 -29.32 -28.51
N PRO A 218 -9.16 -30.47 -27.90
CA PRO A 218 -9.23 -30.67 -26.45
C PRO A 218 -8.31 -29.80 -25.55
N ASN A 219 -7.67 -28.72 -26.04
CA ASN A 219 -6.63 -27.97 -25.31
C ASN A 219 -6.39 -26.52 -25.80
N SER A 220 -7.26 -25.91 -26.62
CA SER A 220 -7.20 -24.46 -26.88
C SER A 220 -7.61 -23.72 -25.61
N LYS A 221 -6.82 -22.72 -25.22
CA LYS A 221 -7.12 -21.85 -24.09
C LYS A 221 -7.32 -20.45 -24.65
N ASP A 222 -8.49 -19.89 -24.42
CA ASP A 222 -8.82 -18.55 -24.89
C ASP A 222 -8.16 -17.50 -24.00
N VAL A 223 -7.66 -16.45 -24.66
CA VAL A 223 -6.95 -15.35 -24.01
C VAL A 223 -7.46 -14.02 -24.52
N PHE A 224 -7.57 -13.05 -23.63
CA PHE A 224 -7.85 -11.67 -24.02
C PHE A 224 -7.01 -10.71 -23.19
N SER A 225 -6.60 -9.60 -23.79
CA SER A 225 -5.90 -8.54 -23.09
C SER A 225 -6.75 -7.30 -22.92
N TYR A 226 -6.46 -6.55 -21.85
CA TYR A 226 -7.05 -5.26 -21.57
C TYR A 226 -5.94 -4.26 -21.29
N SER A 227 -5.76 -3.34 -22.25
CA SER A 227 -4.83 -2.21 -22.14
C SER A 227 -5.61 -0.98 -21.71
N SER A 228 -5.37 -0.47 -20.50
CA SER A 228 -6.21 0.57 -19.91
C SER A 228 -5.43 1.73 -19.33
N VAL A 229 -6.06 2.89 -19.38
CA VAL A 229 -5.65 4.10 -18.68
C VAL A 229 -6.74 4.43 -17.67
N GLY A 230 -6.34 4.79 -16.45
CA GLY A 230 -7.28 5.07 -15.39
C GLY A 230 -6.83 6.17 -14.45
N LEU A 231 -7.82 6.75 -13.77
CA LEU A 231 -7.62 7.66 -12.66
C LEU A 231 -7.90 6.90 -11.37
N GLU A 232 -7.01 7.01 -10.41
CA GLU A 232 -7.15 6.39 -9.09
C GLU A 232 -7.10 7.45 -8.00
N PHE A 233 -8.06 7.39 -7.09
CA PHE A 233 -8.25 8.33 -6.01
C PHE A 233 -7.97 7.67 -4.66
N ALA A 234 -7.02 8.19 -3.90
CA ALA A 234 -6.70 7.70 -2.56
C ALA A 234 -7.73 8.22 -1.55
N LEU A 235 -8.42 7.29 -0.87
CA LEU A 235 -9.44 7.57 0.12
C LEU A 235 -8.84 7.71 1.51
N GLY A 236 -9.14 8.82 2.19
CA GLY A 236 -8.78 9.06 3.59
C GLY A 236 -8.57 10.54 3.93
N PRO A 237 -8.28 10.86 5.19
CA PRO A 237 -8.07 12.25 5.65
C PRO A 237 -6.96 12.94 4.87
N LYS A 238 -7.14 14.22 4.51
CA LYS A 238 -6.13 15.01 3.77
C LYS A 238 -4.79 15.11 4.51
N SER A 239 -4.79 14.98 5.84
CA SER A 239 -3.59 15.03 6.68
C SER A 239 -2.69 13.79 6.55
N LYS A 240 -3.20 12.67 6.02
CA LYS A 240 -2.43 11.42 5.93
C LYS A 240 -1.81 11.24 4.53
N PRO A 241 -0.51 10.90 4.43
CA PRO A 241 0.11 10.58 3.15
C PRO A 241 -0.39 9.23 2.59
N ASP A 242 -0.30 9.04 1.27
CA ASP A 242 -0.63 7.78 0.59
C ASP A 242 0.50 6.75 0.79
N LEU A 243 0.14 5.55 1.27
CA LEU A 243 1.09 4.46 1.52
C LEU A 243 1.83 4.01 0.25
N THR A 244 1.19 4.13 -0.91
CA THR A 244 1.74 3.73 -2.22
C THR A 244 2.98 4.54 -2.59
N TRP A 245 3.05 5.79 -2.12
CA TRP A 245 4.11 6.76 -2.44
C TRP A 245 5.06 7.01 -1.27
N ALA A 246 4.72 6.53 -0.08
CA ALA A 246 5.55 6.66 1.10
C ALA A 246 6.84 5.83 0.96
N ASN A 247 7.98 6.52 0.89
CA ASN A 247 9.29 5.89 0.92
C ASN A 247 9.74 5.68 2.37
N PRO A 248 9.85 4.44 2.87
CA PRO A 248 10.20 4.18 4.28
C PRO A 248 11.62 4.66 4.62
N ILE A 249 12.54 4.71 3.64
CA ILE A 249 13.91 5.19 3.84
C ILE A 249 13.93 6.70 4.09
N SER A 250 13.11 7.48 3.39
CA SER A 250 13.07 8.93 3.63
C SER A 250 12.50 9.26 5.01
N THR A 251 11.52 8.48 5.47
CA THR A 251 10.99 8.57 6.83
C THR A 251 12.07 8.25 7.88
N LEU A 252 12.90 7.23 7.64
CA LEU A 252 14.02 6.89 8.53
C LEU A 252 15.08 7.98 8.58
N TYR A 253 15.46 8.53 7.42
CA TYR A 253 16.39 9.66 7.38
C TYR A 253 15.86 10.89 8.10
N ASP A 254 14.55 11.15 7.99
CA ASP A 254 13.92 12.27 8.68
C ASP A 254 13.91 12.10 10.19
N GLU A 255 13.65 10.88 10.66
CA GLU A 255 13.70 10.53 12.08
C GLU A 255 15.15 10.61 12.61
N LEU A 256 16.12 10.07 11.87
CA LEU A 256 17.54 10.14 12.23
C LEU A 256 18.13 11.56 12.21
N LYS A 257 17.61 12.44 11.36
CA LYS A 257 18.08 13.83 11.24
C LYS A 257 17.38 14.77 12.23
N ASP A 258 16.32 14.32 12.90
CA ASP A 258 15.57 15.16 13.82
C ASP A 258 16.47 15.64 14.97
N SER A 259 16.52 16.95 15.16
CA SER A 259 17.36 17.60 16.18
C SER A 259 16.87 17.30 17.60
N THR A 260 15.61 16.87 17.75
CA THR A 260 15.01 16.46 19.02
C THR A 260 15.77 15.28 19.66
N LEU A 261 16.20 14.31 18.87
CA LEU A 261 17.06 13.21 19.34
C LEU A 261 18.42 13.71 19.84
N ARG A 262 18.97 14.74 19.20
CA ARG A 262 20.22 15.37 19.67
C ARG A 262 19.99 16.15 20.96
N GLU A 263 18.87 16.86 21.08
CA GLU A 263 18.49 17.57 22.31
C GLU A 263 18.27 16.60 23.47
N ASP A 264 17.61 15.47 23.24
CA ASP A 264 17.38 14.49 24.29
C ASP A 264 18.68 13.78 24.69
N VAL A 265 19.56 13.44 23.74
CA VAL A 265 20.91 12.95 24.05
C VAL A 265 21.72 13.99 24.82
N GLN A 266 21.60 15.28 24.49
CA GLN A 266 22.25 16.36 25.24
C GLN A 266 21.67 16.50 26.66
N LYS A 267 20.34 16.43 26.84
CA LYS A 267 19.71 16.44 28.16
C LYS A 267 20.12 15.26 29.02
N LEU A 268 20.20 14.06 28.43
CA LEU A 268 20.72 12.88 29.13
C LEU A 268 22.18 13.07 29.51
N LYS A 269 23.03 13.57 28.60
CA LYS A 269 24.44 13.83 28.89
C LYS A 269 24.62 14.82 30.03
N VAL A 270 23.83 15.90 30.07
CA VAL A 270 23.85 16.90 31.16
C VAL A 270 23.45 16.26 32.50
N ARG A 271 22.40 15.43 32.51
CA ARG A 271 21.98 14.71 33.72
C ARG A 271 23.06 13.76 34.22
N THR A 272 23.68 12.99 33.32
CA THR A 272 24.77 12.07 33.67
C THR A 272 25.98 12.82 34.22
N THR A 273 26.42 13.90 33.57
CA THR A 273 27.56 14.70 34.09
C THR A 273 27.26 15.34 35.44
N LYS A 274 26.00 15.71 35.70
CA LYS A 274 25.60 16.23 37.02
C LYS A 274 25.68 15.14 38.08
N VAL A 275 25.13 13.96 37.81
CA VAL A 275 25.21 12.81 38.74
C VAL A 275 26.65 12.39 38.97
N GLU A 276 27.48 12.37 37.92
CA GLU A 276 28.91 12.10 38.05
C GLU A 276 29.60 13.15 38.94
N GLY A 277 29.29 14.44 38.77
CA GLY A 277 29.77 15.51 39.64
C GLY A 277 29.33 15.34 41.09
N ASP A 278 28.05 15.10 41.32
CA ASP A 278 27.48 14.87 42.66
C ASP A 278 28.14 13.64 43.32
N ILE A 279 28.41 12.57 42.57
CA ILE A 279 29.14 11.39 43.06
C ILE A 279 30.60 11.71 43.38
N GLN A 280 31.28 12.53 42.56
CA GLN A 280 32.65 12.95 42.83
C GLN A 280 32.71 13.82 44.10
N ASP A 281 31.77 14.73 44.28
CA ASP A 281 31.68 15.56 45.49
C ASP A 281 31.38 14.71 46.73
N MET A 282 30.50 13.70 46.62
CA MET A 282 30.25 12.75 47.70
C MET A 282 31.47 11.85 47.98
N LYS A 283 32.36 11.62 47.01
CA LYS A 283 33.55 10.77 47.19
C LYS A 283 34.83 11.55 47.47
N LYS A 284 34.75 12.88 47.49
CA LYS A 284 35.91 13.75 47.67
C LYS A 284 36.47 13.57 49.08
N ASP A 285 37.77 13.36 49.16
CA ASP A 285 38.58 13.26 50.37
C ASP A 285 39.76 14.22 50.17
N SER A 286 39.73 15.35 50.85
CA SER A 286 40.62 16.50 50.61
C SER A 286 41.95 16.39 51.35
N ASP A 287 42.02 15.67 52.48
CA ASP A 287 43.25 15.47 53.26
C ASP A 287 43.85 14.05 53.10
N GLY A 288 43.12 13.16 52.43
CA GLY A 288 43.59 11.86 51.95
C GLY A 288 43.67 10.81 53.05
N ASP A 289 42.91 10.99 54.14
CA ASP A 289 42.91 10.09 55.29
C ASP A 289 42.03 8.84 55.10
N GLY A 290 41.28 8.78 53.99
CA GLY A 290 40.41 7.67 53.61
C GLY A 290 38.93 7.86 53.96
N VAL A 291 38.55 9.00 54.54
CA VAL A 291 37.15 9.36 54.83
C VAL A 291 36.73 10.52 53.92
N ALA A 292 35.55 10.39 53.28
CA ALA A 292 35.06 11.46 52.42
C ALA A 292 34.73 12.72 53.23
N ASP A 293 35.03 13.90 52.69
CA ASP A 293 34.89 15.23 53.33
C ASP A 293 33.52 15.45 53.99
N HIS A 294 32.46 14.92 53.40
CA HIS A 294 31.08 15.09 53.90
C HIS A 294 30.77 14.21 55.13
N LEU A 295 31.60 13.20 55.41
CA LEU A 295 31.54 12.32 56.58
C LEU A 295 32.66 12.60 57.60
N ASP A 296 33.70 13.31 57.18
CA ASP A 296 34.84 13.69 58.02
C ASP A 296 34.46 14.80 59.01
N LYS A 297 34.71 14.53 60.30
CA LYS A 297 34.51 15.48 61.40
C LYS A 297 35.79 16.17 61.85
N CYS A 298 36.93 15.69 61.39
CA CYS A 298 38.27 16.13 61.78
C CYS A 298 39.09 16.55 60.54
N PRO A 299 38.71 17.66 59.87
CA PRO A 299 39.38 18.10 58.65
C PRO A 299 40.85 18.43 58.91
N ASN A 300 41.73 18.03 57.98
CA ASN A 300 43.20 18.15 57.99
C ASN A 300 43.94 17.03 58.75
N THR A 301 43.39 15.81 58.78
CA THR A 301 44.11 14.68 59.33
C THR A 301 45.18 14.21 58.33
N PRO A 302 46.44 14.00 58.75
CA PRO A 302 47.48 13.53 57.83
C PRO A 302 47.13 12.15 57.28
N ALA A 303 47.18 11.98 55.95
CA ALA A 303 46.93 10.73 55.23
C ALA A 303 47.68 9.47 55.76
N SER A 304 48.75 9.66 56.54
CA SER A 304 49.55 8.57 57.14
C SER A 304 49.10 8.15 58.54
N LYS A 305 48.08 8.79 59.12
CA LYS A 305 47.53 8.44 60.44
C LYS A 305 46.37 7.46 60.29
N LYS A 306 46.24 6.51 61.23
CA LYS A 306 45.01 5.71 61.34
C LYS A 306 43.88 6.61 61.86
N VAL A 307 42.79 6.67 61.10
CA VAL A 307 41.57 7.39 61.44
C VAL A 307 40.42 6.41 61.68
N ASP A 308 39.41 6.85 62.44
CA ASP A 308 38.17 6.09 62.63
C ASP A 308 37.16 6.37 61.50
N GLY A 309 35.96 5.80 61.60
CA GLY A 309 34.90 6.01 60.60
C GLY A 309 34.35 7.45 60.53
N ALA A 310 34.88 8.38 61.34
CA ALA A 310 34.55 9.80 61.34
C ALA A 310 35.74 10.69 60.92
N GLY A 311 36.85 10.12 60.44
CA GLY A 311 38.05 10.85 60.00
C GLY A 311 38.93 11.36 61.16
N CYS A 312 38.64 10.94 62.41
CA CYS A 312 39.38 11.44 63.56
C CYS A 312 40.54 10.51 63.94
N PRO A 313 41.72 11.05 64.35
CA PRO A 313 42.88 10.25 64.69
C PRO A 313 42.63 9.28 65.85
N VAL A 314 42.90 7.99 65.64
CA VAL A 314 42.84 6.99 66.71
C VAL A 314 44.23 6.81 67.32
N PHE A 315 44.39 7.21 68.58
CA PHE A 315 45.62 6.98 69.32
C PHE A 315 45.67 5.52 69.77
N ILE A 316 46.37 4.70 69.01
CA ILE A 316 46.75 3.36 69.45
C ILE A 316 47.84 3.54 70.50
N LYS A 317 47.52 3.26 71.76
CA LYS A 317 48.56 3.04 72.78
C LYS A 317 49.15 1.66 72.50
N GLU A 318 50.44 1.63 72.14
CA GLU A 318 51.26 0.42 72.21
C GLU A 318 51.41 -0.05 73.66
#